data_AF-A0A2A3XEQ9-F1
#
_entry.id   AF-A0A2A3XEQ9-F1
#
_cell.length_a   1.000
_cell.length_b   1.000
_cell.length_c   1.000
_cell.angle_alpha   90.00
_cell.angle_beta   90.00
_cell.angle_gamma   90.00
#
_symmetry.space_group_name_H-M   'P 1'
#
loop_
_entity.id
_entity.type
_entity.pdbx_description
1 polymer ?
#
loop_
_entity_poly.entity_id
_entity_poly.type
_entity_poly.pdbx_seq_one_letter_code
_entity_poly.pdbx_strand_id
1 'polypeptide(L)'
;MQRSSLWMWAVGIGGSLLLAGCAGGQRPAPSPIQPDSEAPLTAPQPIPVTGMNAMPVTGMASDWVPPLFISPEEEASYYVSRLADRRFVTSYGGYDNRRPFYIAAERLGEIGLPAIPLLFTRLNTADQYELALALYALQLATQDPQLMVRTSGEYIQLGVVLDPAYNADNIAIAQQWWQRHAMQLDR
;
A
#
# COMPACT_ATOMS: atom_id res chain seq x y z
N MET A 1 -9.58 24.21 44.05
CA MET A 1 -10.24 25.09 43.08
C MET A 1 -10.15 24.40 41.71
N GLN A 2 -11.00 23.40 41.43
CA GLN A 2 -12.29 23.51 40.73
C GLN A 2 -12.23 24.30 39.41
N ARG A 3 -12.40 23.60 38.28
CA ARG A 3 -13.65 23.64 37.49
C ARG A 3 -13.67 22.56 36.41
N SER A 4 -14.47 21.54 36.66
CA SER A 4 -15.08 20.66 35.68
C SER A 4 -16.12 21.43 34.86
N SER A 5 -16.39 21.01 33.62
CA SER A 5 -17.66 21.27 32.93
C SER A 5 -17.97 20.10 31.99
N LEU A 6 -18.70 19.12 32.53
CA LEU A 6 -19.53 18.21 31.77
C LEU A 6 -20.65 19.00 31.10
N TRP A 7 -20.96 18.72 29.85
CA TRP A 7 -22.27 19.01 29.27
C TRP A 7 -22.90 17.69 28.86
N MET A 8 -24.04 17.42 29.48
CA MET A 8 -24.90 16.24 29.38
C MET A 8 -26.28 16.78 28.99
N TRP A 9 -26.86 16.33 27.87
CA TRP A 9 -28.29 16.44 27.52
C TRP A 9 -28.61 15.21 26.65
N ALA A 10 -29.26 14.15 27.15
CA ALA A 10 -30.71 13.96 27.33
C ALA A 10 -31.47 13.79 25.99
N VAL A 11 -31.69 12.54 25.54
CA VAL A 11 -32.94 11.74 25.56
C VAL A 11 -34.05 12.21 24.60
N GLY A 12 -34.50 11.29 23.72
CA GLY A 12 -35.77 11.37 22.97
C GLY A 12 -36.23 9.97 22.54
N ILE A 13 -37.45 9.60 22.95
CA ILE A 13 -38.10 8.28 22.92
C ILE A 13 -39.03 8.13 21.68
N GLY A 14 -39.26 6.89 21.23
CA GLY A 14 -40.51 6.45 20.59
C GLY A 14 -40.36 6.07 19.11
N GLY A 15 -40.97 5.02 18.56
CA GLY A 15 -41.93 4.03 19.02
C GLY A 15 -42.18 3.03 17.87
N SER A 16 -42.62 1.82 18.19
CA SER A 16 -42.70 0.69 17.26
C SER A 16 -44.07 0.54 16.55
N LEU A 17 -44.05 -0.27 15.48
CA LEU A 17 -45.07 -1.23 14.99
C LEU A 17 -46.06 -0.86 13.85
N LEU A 18 -45.89 -1.66 12.79
CA LEU A 18 -46.88 -2.39 11.96
C LEU A 18 -47.77 -1.62 10.99
N LEU A 19 -47.79 -2.09 9.73
CA LEU A 19 -49.01 -2.61 9.09
C LEU A 19 -48.66 -3.59 7.96
N ALA A 20 -49.41 -4.69 7.95
CA ALA A 20 -49.30 -5.84 7.06
C ALA A 20 -49.96 -5.60 5.70
N GLY A 21 -49.57 -6.38 4.69
CA GLY A 21 -50.26 -6.49 3.41
C GLY A 21 -50.01 -7.85 2.74
N CYS A 22 -50.98 -8.75 2.85
CA CYS A 22 -51.06 -10.04 2.16
C CYS A 22 -52.06 -9.95 1.01
N ALA A 23 -51.67 -10.40 -0.19
CA ALA A 23 -52.50 -11.01 -1.25
C ALA A 23 -51.53 -11.41 -2.37
N GLY A 24 -51.45 -12.63 -2.92
CA GLY A 24 -52.45 -13.66 -3.14
C GLY A 24 -52.64 -13.81 -4.66
N GLY A 25 -52.09 -14.86 -5.28
CA GLY A 25 -52.32 -15.16 -6.70
C GLY A 25 -51.49 -16.33 -7.25
N GLN A 26 -52.16 -17.46 -7.54
CA GLN A 26 -51.58 -18.74 -7.98
C GLN A 26 -51.16 -18.79 -9.46
N ARG A 27 -50.19 -19.67 -9.74
CA ARG A 27 -49.68 -20.10 -11.07
C ARG A 27 -50.76 -20.74 -11.95
N PRO A 28 -50.46 -20.84 -13.25
CA PRO A 28 -50.41 -22.17 -13.88
C PRO A 28 -49.07 -22.44 -14.58
N ALA A 29 -48.63 -23.70 -14.56
CA ALA A 29 -47.50 -24.22 -15.33
C ALA A 29 -48.00 -25.05 -16.52
N PRO A 30 -47.18 -25.16 -17.58
CA PRO A 30 -47.00 -26.42 -18.28
C PRO A 30 -45.50 -26.82 -18.39
N SER A 31 -45.22 -28.10 -18.10
CA SER A 31 -43.93 -28.82 -18.28
C SER A 31 -43.72 -29.27 -19.75
N PRO A 32 -42.69 -30.07 -20.13
CA PRO A 32 -41.28 -30.17 -19.72
C PRO A 32 -40.30 -30.11 -20.93
N ILE A 33 -39.01 -29.81 -20.72
CA ILE A 33 -37.95 -30.21 -21.67
C ILE A 33 -36.88 -30.98 -20.88
N GLN A 34 -36.51 -32.15 -21.42
CA GLN A 34 -35.60 -33.15 -20.84
C GLN A 34 -34.16 -32.64 -20.67
N PRO A 35 -33.36 -33.25 -19.79
CA PRO A 35 -31.93 -33.00 -19.67
C PRO A 35 -31.16 -33.81 -20.71
N ASP A 36 -30.37 -33.12 -21.54
CA ASP A 36 -29.35 -33.79 -22.35
C ASP A 36 -28.12 -34.13 -21.52
N SER A 37 -27.58 -35.30 -21.85
CA SER A 37 -26.51 -36.01 -21.16
C SER A 37 -25.13 -35.38 -21.32
N GLU A 38 -24.43 -35.30 -20.19
CA GLU A 38 -23.02 -35.64 -19.91
C GLU A 38 -22.02 -35.86 -21.07
N ALA A 39 -20.95 -35.06 -21.11
CA ALA A 39 -19.54 -35.44 -21.41
C ALA A 39 -18.59 -34.23 -21.17
N PRO A 40 -17.26 -34.40 -21.00
CA PRO A 40 -16.58 -34.98 -19.84
C PRO A 40 -15.61 -33.99 -19.14
N LEU A 41 -15.31 -34.30 -17.88
CA LEU A 41 -14.31 -33.66 -17.01
C LEU A 41 -12.95 -33.47 -17.73
N THR A 42 -12.60 -32.21 -18.02
CA THR A 42 -11.23 -31.83 -18.39
C THR A 42 -10.45 -31.57 -17.12
N ALA A 43 -9.39 -32.35 -16.89
CA ALA A 43 -8.50 -32.22 -15.75
C ALA A 43 -7.90 -30.79 -15.65
N PRO A 44 -7.75 -30.22 -14.44
CA PRO A 44 -7.05 -28.95 -14.28
C PRO A 44 -5.56 -29.14 -14.60
N GLN A 45 -5.11 -28.52 -15.68
CA GLN A 45 -3.70 -28.32 -15.98
C GLN A 45 -3.08 -27.50 -14.84
N PRO A 46 -1.92 -27.88 -14.28
CA PRO A 46 -1.24 -27.08 -13.28
C PRO A 46 -0.80 -25.75 -13.92
N ILE A 47 -1.46 -24.66 -13.54
CA ILE A 47 -1.02 -23.31 -13.83
C ILE A 47 0.31 -23.14 -13.08
N PRO A 48 1.45 -22.88 -13.76
CA PRO A 48 2.67 -22.56 -13.05
C PRO A 48 2.44 -21.24 -12.31
N VAL A 49 2.41 -21.33 -10.98
CA VAL A 49 2.56 -20.20 -10.06
C VAL A 49 3.90 -19.52 -10.35
N THR A 50 3.88 -18.45 -11.12
CA THR A 50 4.94 -17.44 -11.10
C THR A 50 4.34 -16.14 -10.60
N GLY A 51 4.01 -16.17 -9.31
CA GLY A 51 3.83 -14.96 -8.53
C GLY A 51 5.19 -14.33 -8.28
N MET A 52 5.68 -13.60 -9.27
CA MET A 52 6.51 -12.43 -9.04
C MET A 52 5.77 -11.31 -9.73
N ASN A 53 5.47 -10.23 -9.01
CA ASN A 53 4.93 -9.01 -9.60
C ASN A 53 5.92 -8.57 -10.68
N ALA A 54 5.62 -8.91 -11.93
CA ALA A 54 6.43 -8.52 -13.07
C ALA A 54 6.28 -7.00 -13.19
N MET A 55 7.35 -6.29 -12.82
CA MET A 55 7.51 -4.87 -13.09
C MET A 55 7.10 -4.60 -14.55
N PRO A 56 6.31 -3.55 -14.83
CA PRO A 56 5.94 -3.21 -16.19
C PRO A 56 7.22 -2.86 -16.97
N VAL A 57 7.62 -3.76 -17.87
CA VAL A 57 8.73 -3.54 -18.80
C VAL A 57 8.22 -2.61 -19.89
N THR A 58 8.59 -1.32 -19.84
CA THR A 58 8.46 -0.46 -21.02
C THR A 58 9.55 0.61 -21.09
N GLY A 59 10.60 0.27 -21.85
CA GLY A 59 11.31 1.20 -22.73
C GLY A 59 12.06 2.35 -22.05
N MET A 60 12.99 2.03 -21.14
CA MET A 60 14.27 2.73 -20.92
C MET A 60 15.09 2.11 -19.77
N ALA A 61 14.48 1.28 -18.92
CA ALA A 61 15.18 0.51 -17.88
C ALA A 61 15.50 -0.95 -18.27
N SER A 62 15.43 -1.34 -19.55
CA SER A 62 15.65 -2.76 -19.91
C SER A 62 17.10 -3.23 -19.75
N ASP A 63 18.06 -2.29 -19.76
CA ASP A 63 19.48 -2.63 -19.81
C ASP A 63 20.18 -2.45 -18.46
N TRP A 64 19.48 -1.88 -17.48
CA TRP A 64 20.01 -1.70 -16.14
C TRP A 64 19.74 -2.95 -15.30
N VAL A 65 20.81 -3.65 -14.96
CA VAL A 65 20.77 -4.79 -14.03
C VAL A 65 21.25 -4.29 -12.67
N PRO A 66 20.48 -4.48 -11.59
CA PRO A 66 20.95 -4.14 -10.25
C PRO A 66 22.24 -4.91 -9.92
N PRO A 67 23.18 -4.31 -9.17
CA PRO A 67 24.30 -5.05 -8.62
C PRO A 67 23.83 -6.29 -7.84
N LEU A 68 24.70 -7.30 -7.74
CA LEU A 68 24.48 -8.39 -6.79
C LEU A 68 24.83 -7.89 -5.39
N PHE A 69 23.86 -7.97 -4.48
CA PHE A 69 24.02 -7.56 -3.09
C PHE A 69 24.22 -8.79 -2.20
N ILE A 70 25.02 -8.65 -1.15
CA ILE A 70 25.34 -9.72 -0.20
C ILE A 70 24.32 -9.74 0.94
N SER A 71 23.64 -8.61 1.22
CA SER A 71 22.54 -8.53 2.19
C SER A 71 21.48 -7.49 1.82
N PRO A 72 20.26 -7.58 2.41
CA PRO A 72 19.21 -6.56 2.24
C PRO A 72 19.62 -5.15 2.70
N GLU A 73 20.48 -5.03 3.71
CA GLU A 73 20.98 -3.74 4.22
C GLU A 73 21.93 -3.09 3.22
N GLU A 74 22.76 -3.88 2.55
CA GLU A 74 23.64 -3.41 1.47
C GLU A 74 22.81 -2.94 0.28
N GLU A 75 21.80 -3.72 -0.11
CA GLU A 75 20.86 -3.37 -1.16
C GLU A 75 20.10 -2.08 -0.83
N ALA A 76 19.59 -1.94 0.39
CA ALA A 76 18.93 -0.73 0.85
C ALA A 76 19.87 0.48 0.83
N SER A 77 21.11 0.31 1.29
CA SER A 77 22.12 1.37 1.25
C SER A 77 22.40 1.85 -0.17
N TYR A 78 22.47 0.92 -1.13
CA TYR A 78 22.62 1.25 -2.55
C TYR A 78 21.44 2.11 -3.03
N TYR A 79 20.20 1.69 -2.83
CA TYR A 79 19.05 2.45 -3.33
C TYR A 79 18.85 3.78 -2.59
N VAL A 80 19.17 3.87 -1.29
CA VAL A 80 19.19 5.13 -0.57
C VAL A 80 20.17 6.11 -1.22
N SER A 81 21.35 5.64 -1.65
CA SER A 81 22.33 6.50 -2.35
C SER A 81 21.83 7.03 -3.70
N ARG A 82 20.78 6.42 -4.27
CA ARG A 82 20.17 6.80 -5.55
C ARG A 82 18.95 7.70 -5.42
N LEU A 83 18.43 7.95 -4.21
CA LEU A 83 17.22 8.74 -4.02
C LEU A 83 17.31 10.18 -4.58
N ALA A 84 18.48 10.80 -4.53
CA ALA A 84 18.69 12.14 -5.10
C ALA A 84 18.96 12.12 -6.63
N ASP A 85 19.19 10.95 -7.23
CA ASP A 85 19.50 10.83 -8.65
C ASP A 85 18.22 10.89 -9.50
N ARG A 86 17.92 12.08 -10.01
CA ARG A 86 16.75 12.35 -10.87
C ARG A 86 16.75 11.58 -12.19
N ARG A 87 17.88 10.98 -12.57
CA ARG A 87 17.99 10.11 -13.76
C ARG A 87 17.70 8.65 -13.43
N PHE A 88 17.67 8.28 -12.15
CA PHE A 88 17.40 6.92 -11.69
C PHE A 88 15.89 6.65 -11.63
N VAL A 89 15.23 6.91 -12.75
CA VAL A 89 13.79 6.78 -12.94
C VAL A 89 13.53 6.07 -14.26
N THR A 90 12.41 5.35 -14.34
CA THR A 90 11.88 4.84 -15.60
C THR A 90 10.43 5.29 -15.75
N SER A 91 9.69 4.67 -16.65
CA SER A 91 8.29 4.94 -16.83
C SER A 91 7.50 3.66 -16.99
N TYR A 92 6.24 3.70 -16.57
CA TYR A 92 5.26 2.67 -16.86
C TYR A 92 4.03 3.29 -17.52
N GLY A 93 3.13 2.43 -18.01
CA GLY A 93 1.97 2.85 -18.79
C GLY A 93 2.26 2.99 -20.29
N GLY A 94 1.19 2.99 -21.08
CA GLY A 94 1.28 3.16 -22.53
C GLY A 94 1.69 4.57 -22.95
N TYR A 95 1.91 4.76 -24.25
CA TYR A 95 2.36 6.03 -24.84
C TYR A 95 1.52 7.23 -24.37
N ASP A 96 0.19 7.09 -24.36
CA ASP A 96 -0.75 8.17 -23.98
C ASP A 96 -0.86 8.41 -22.48
N ASN A 97 -0.32 7.52 -21.64
CA ASN A 97 -0.48 7.58 -20.19
C ASN A 97 0.80 7.19 -19.44
N ARG A 98 1.92 7.71 -19.91
CA ARG A 98 3.24 7.45 -19.31
C ARG A 98 3.29 8.07 -17.91
N ARG A 99 3.70 7.28 -16.91
CA ARG A 99 3.87 7.71 -15.52
C ARG A 99 5.30 7.41 -15.06
N PRO A 100 5.90 8.29 -14.24
CA PRO A 100 7.24 8.04 -13.71
C PRO A 100 7.23 6.84 -12.76
N PHE A 101 8.26 6.01 -12.85
CA PHE A 101 8.55 4.94 -11.91
C PHE A 101 9.87 5.28 -11.18
N TYR A 102 9.79 5.51 -9.87
CA TYR A 102 10.92 5.93 -9.06
C TYR A 102 11.68 4.72 -8.52
N ILE A 103 12.58 4.18 -9.35
CA ILE A 103 13.24 2.88 -9.14
C ILE A 103 13.77 2.74 -7.70
N ALA A 104 14.50 3.74 -7.20
CA ALA A 104 15.07 3.69 -5.84
C ALA A 104 13.99 3.58 -4.74
N ALA A 105 12.96 4.42 -4.79
CA ALA A 105 11.93 4.45 -3.75
C ALA A 105 11.08 3.18 -3.75
N GLU A 106 10.74 2.68 -4.94
CA GLU A 106 9.97 1.44 -5.12
C GLU A 106 10.75 0.24 -4.59
N ARG A 107 12.04 0.13 -4.93
CA ARG A 107 12.91 -0.95 -4.41
C ARG A 107 13.10 -0.88 -2.90
N LEU A 108 13.26 0.31 -2.33
CA LEU A 108 13.31 0.49 -0.88
C LEU A 108 12.01 0.07 -0.20
N GLY A 109 10.87 0.34 -0.84
CA GLY A 109 9.56 -0.16 -0.42
C GLY A 109 9.48 -1.68 -0.40
N GLU A 110 9.96 -2.33 -1.46
CA GLU A 110 10.01 -3.80 -1.56
C GLU A 110 10.96 -4.45 -0.56
N ILE A 111 12.12 -3.83 -0.29
CA ILE A 111 13.07 -4.31 0.72
C ILE A 111 12.44 -4.30 2.11
N GLY A 112 11.60 -3.30 2.41
CA GLY A 112 10.82 -3.28 3.64
C GLY A 112 11.66 -2.91 4.87
N LEU A 113 11.56 -3.73 5.92
CA LEU A 113 12.11 -3.43 7.25
C LEU A 113 13.58 -2.96 7.26
N PRO A 114 14.53 -3.57 6.51
CA PRO A 114 15.93 -3.13 6.47
C PRO A 114 16.14 -1.70 5.93
N ALA A 115 15.24 -1.20 5.08
CA ALA A 115 15.34 0.14 4.51
C ALA A 115 14.90 1.24 5.47
N ILE A 116 14.03 0.93 6.43
CA ILE A 116 13.34 1.93 7.26
C ILE A 116 14.33 2.81 8.04
N PRO A 117 15.31 2.27 8.80
CA PRO A 117 16.24 3.11 9.56
C PRO A 117 17.04 4.05 8.65
N LEU A 118 17.49 3.56 7.49
CA LEU A 118 18.25 4.33 6.52
C LEU A 118 17.40 5.46 5.93
N LEU A 119 16.13 5.20 5.61
CA LEU A 119 15.19 6.20 5.11
C LEU A 119 14.91 7.31 6.14
N PHE A 120 14.79 6.97 7.43
CA PHE A 120 14.63 7.98 8.47
C PHE A 120 15.82 8.94 8.58
N THR A 121 17.05 8.46 8.30
CA THR A 121 18.22 9.37 8.24
C THR A 121 18.15 10.40 7.11
N ARG A 122 17.32 10.15 6.09
CA ARG A 122 17.16 11.01 4.91
C ARG A 122 16.10 12.09 5.07
N LEU A 123 15.29 12.06 6.12
CA LEU A 123 14.25 13.07 6.35
C LEU A 123 14.78 14.48 6.63
N ASN A 124 16.08 14.62 6.91
CA ASN A 124 16.75 15.91 7.14
C ASN A 124 17.47 16.46 5.89
N THR A 125 17.30 15.83 4.72
CA THR A 125 17.90 16.35 3.48
C THR A 125 17.32 17.72 3.09
N ALA A 126 18.15 18.56 2.48
CA ALA A 126 17.71 19.84 1.91
C ALA A 126 17.10 19.68 0.50
N ASP A 127 17.36 18.55 -0.18
CA ASP A 127 16.79 18.29 -1.50
C ASP A 127 15.34 17.82 -1.37
N GLN A 128 14.40 18.68 -1.76
CA GLN A 128 12.96 18.39 -1.69
C GLN A 128 12.54 17.18 -2.54
N TYR A 129 13.28 16.85 -3.59
CA TYR A 129 13.03 15.66 -4.40
C TYR A 129 13.44 14.39 -3.65
N GLU A 130 14.66 14.37 -3.10
CA GLU A 130 15.14 13.25 -2.27
C GLU A 130 14.21 13.04 -1.07
N LEU A 131 13.79 14.13 -0.41
CA LEU A 131 12.87 14.08 0.71
C LEU A 131 11.51 13.46 0.34
N ALA A 132 10.91 13.91 -0.78
CA ALA A 132 9.64 13.37 -1.24
C ALA A 132 9.72 11.88 -1.56
N LEU A 133 10.83 11.42 -2.16
CA LEU A 133 11.07 10.00 -2.43
C LEU A 133 11.37 9.19 -1.17
N ALA A 134 12.09 9.73 -0.21
CA ALA A 134 12.34 9.06 1.06
C ALA A 134 11.04 8.86 1.85
N LEU A 135 10.17 9.87 1.88
CA LEU A 135 8.84 9.78 2.50
C LEU A 135 7.95 8.76 1.78
N TYR A 136 7.91 8.80 0.45
CA TYR A 136 7.17 7.83 -0.34
C TYR A 136 7.66 6.39 -0.08
N ALA A 137 8.98 6.18 -0.10
CA ALA A 137 9.59 4.89 0.21
C ALA A 137 9.29 4.42 1.65
N LEU A 138 9.23 5.32 2.63
CA LEU A 138 8.86 4.98 4.01
C LEU A 138 7.43 4.44 4.11
N GLN A 139 6.48 5.07 3.40
CA GLN A 139 5.12 4.57 3.34
C GLN A 139 5.06 3.15 2.74
N LEU A 140 5.84 2.87 1.70
CA LEU A 140 5.92 1.53 1.12
C LEU A 140 6.60 0.54 2.07
N ALA A 141 7.78 0.87 2.57
CA ALA A 141 8.60 -0.02 3.39
C ALA A 141 7.94 -0.37 4.73
N THR A 142 7.14 0.54 5.30
CA THR A 142 6.39 0.26 6.54
C THR A 142 5.20 -0.69 6.35
N GLN A 143 4.86 -1.05 5.12
CA GLN A 143 3.91 -2.12 4.81
C GLN A 143 4.57 -3.51 4.77
N ASP A 144 5.83 -3.62 5.18
CA ASP A 144 6.51 -4.90 5.38
C ASP A 144 5.65 -5.84 6.25
N PRO A 145 5.34 -7.08 5.80
CA PRO A 145 4.45 -7.97 6.52
C PRO A 145 4.90 -8.30 7.94
N GLN A 146 6.21 -8.43 8.19
CA GLN A 146 6.73 -8.71 9.52
C GLN A 146 6.53 -7.49 10.43
N LEU A 147 6.77 -6.30 9.90
CA LEU A 147 6.52 -5.07 10.64
C LEU A 147 5.04 -4.88 10.94
N MET A 148 4.16 -5.10 9.95
CA MET A 148 2.71 -4.97 10.12
C MET A 148 2.18 -5.91 11.21
N VAL A 149 2.74 -7.12 11.37
CA VAL A 149 2.38 -7.99 12.50
C VAL A 149 2.77 -7.36 13.84
N ARG A 150 3.96 -6.75 13.93
CA ARG A 150 4.48 -6.12 15.16
C ARG A 150 3.76 -4.82 15.51
N THR A 151 3.25 -4.10 14.52
CA THR A 151 2.55 -2.82 14.67
C THR A 151 1.02 -2.96 14.63
N SER A 152 0.48 -4.18 14.71
CA SER A 152 -0.97 -4.44 14.64
C SER A 152 -1.65 -3.90 13.37
N GLY A 153 -0.93 -3.95 12.25
CA GLY A 153 -1.38 -3.46 10.94
C GLY A 153 -1.11 -1.98 10.69
N GLU A 154 -0.50 -1.25 11.63
CA GLU A 154 -0.17 0.16 11.44
C GLU A 154 1.07 0.35 10.56
N TYR A 155 0.97 1.24 9.58
CA TYR A 155 2.05 1.68 8.72
C TYR A 155 1.96 3.20 8.50
N ILE A 156 2.96 3.81 7.86
CA ILE A 156 2.93 5.24 7.56
C ILE A 156 1.92 5.51 6.44
N GLN A 157 0.90 6.33 6.72
CA GLN A 157 -0.09 6.77 5.74
C GLN A 157 0.09 8.26 5.49
N LEU A 158 0.74 8.61 4.38
CA LEU A 158 0.93 9.99 3.97
C LEU A 158 -0.33 10.52 3.26
N GLY A 159 -0.51 11.84 3.27
CA GLY A 159 -1.64 12.49 2.60
C GLY A 159 -1.44 12.58 1.09
N VAL A 160 -0.74 13.63 0.65
CA VAL A 160 -0.31 13.77 -0.75
C VAL A 160 1.17 13.40 -0.82
N VAL A 161 1.51 12.44 -1.68
CA VAL A 161 2.88 11.97 -1.88
C VAL A 161 3.50 12.59 -3.12
N LEU A 162 4.83 12.63 -3.17
CA LEU A 162 5.61 13.09 -4.34
C LEU A 162 5.35 14.56 -4.73
N ASP A 163 4.82 15.36 -3.81
CA ASP A 163 4.63 16.79 -3.96
C ASP A 163 5.38 17.54 -2.83
N PRO A 164 6.40 18.35 -3.15
CA PRO A 164 7.16 19.12 -2.18
C PRO A 164 6.32 20.00 -1.25
N ALA A 165 5.15 20.47 -1.68
CA ALA A 165 4.29 21.32 -0.88
C ALA A 165 3.79 20.62 0.40
N TYR A 166 3.76 19.27 0.41
CA TYR A 166 3.25 18.47 1.51
C TYR A 166 4.36 17.75 2.30
N ASN A 167 5.63 17.96 1.95
CA ASN A 167 6.75 17.29 2.62
C ASN A 167 6.81 17.57 4.12
N ALA A 168 6.53 18.80 4.56
CA ALA A 168 6.56 19.17 5.98
C ALA A 168 5.51 18.39 6.80
N ASP A 169 4.28 18.30 6.29
CA ASP A 169 3.20 17.54 6.93
C ASP A 169 3.52 16.04 6.93
N ASN A 170 4.05 15.53 5.82
CA ASN A 170 4.45 14.12 5.69
C ASN A 170 5.61 13.76 6.63
N ILE A 171 6.58 14.66 6.87
CA ILE A 171 7.63 14.46 7.89
C ILE A 171 6.99 14.30 9.26
N ALA A 172 6.03 15.16 9.63
CA ALA A 172 5.39 15.08 10.93
C ALA A 172 4.67 13.73 11.14
N ILE A 173 3.98 13.24 10.10
CA ILE A 173 3.33 11.92 10.10
C ILE A 173 4.38 10.80 10.29
N ALA A 174 5.45 10.81 9.50
CA ALA A 174 6.51 9.81 9.58
C ALA A 174 7.19 9.81 10.96
N GLN A 175 7.50 10.98 11.51
CA GLN A 175 8.11 11.12 12.83
C GLN A 175 7.17 10.64 13.95
N GLN A 176 5.88 10.94 13.87
CA GLN A 176 4.89 10.46 14.84
C GLN A 176 4.77 8.93 14.79
N TRP A 177 4.81 8.33 13.60
CA TRP A 177 4.84 6.87 13.48
C TRP A 177 6.11 6.28 14.10
N TRP A 178 7.28 6.87 13.81
CA TRP A 178 8.56 6.42 14.38
C TRP A 178 8.59 6.46 15.90
N GLN A 179 8.13 7.56 16.50
CA GLN A 179 8.06 7.70 17.96
C GLN A 179 7.22 6.60 18.62
N ARG A 180 6.20 6.09 17.94
CA ARG A 180 5.33 5.01 18.44
C ARG A 180 5.93 3.62 18.23
N HIS A 181 6.67 3.41 17.14
CA HIS A 181 6.99 2.07 16.63
C HIS A 181 8.50 1.76 16.48
N ALA A 182 9.40 2.70 16.80
CA ALA A 182 10.84 2.49 16.61
C ALA A 182 11.39 1.28 17.37
N MET A 183 10.88 1.00 18.57
CA MET A 183 11.33 -0.15 19.39
C MET A 183 10.97 -1.51 18.79
N GLN A 184 10.05 -1.56 17.84
CA GLN A 184 9.59 -2.77 17.17
C GLN A 184 10.48 -3.15 15.97
N LEU A 185 11.39 -2.26 15.55
CA LEU A 185 12.35 -2.52 14.47
C LEU A 185 13.50 -3.43 14.91
N ASP A 186 13.93 -3.31 16.17
CA ASP A 186 15.09 -4.05 16.72
C ASP A 186 14.75 -5.45 17.27
N ARG A 187 13.48 -5.87 17.19
CA ARG A 187 12.97 -7.14 17.72
C ARG A 187 12.82 -8.21 16.64
#